data_AF-A0A7J9JMQ3-F1
#
_entry.id   AF-A0A7J9JMQ3-F1
#
_cell.length_a   1.000
_cell.length_b   1.000
_cell.length_c   1.000
_cell.angle_alpha   90.00
_cell.angle_beta   90.00
_cell.angle_gamma   90.00
#
_symmetry.space_group_name_H-M   'P 1'
#
loop_
_entity.id
_entity.type
_entity.pdbx_description
1 polymer ?
#
loop_
_entity_poly.entity_id
_entity_poly.type
_entity_poly.pdbx_seq_one_letter_code
_entity_poly.pdbx_strand_id
1 'polypeptide(L)'
;MSLKIGGTIEKVNGKELFYSEFAEKYLAGNQPVLLTGLMDDWTASKHWVSSNGQPNLIFFPTHFGKSKVQVADCDTREFTDQKRIEMSVSEFVNHWLQGSKENHDVNGKSVLYLKDWHFVKEYPEYQAYITPLFFTDDWLNLYLDNYHMHDDLDADRVSNDISCSDYRFVYMGAKGSSMDATISSVVGYIIEI
;
A
#
# COMPACT_ATOMS: atom_id res chain seq x y z
N MET A 1 23.45 -12.08 -16.45
CA MET A 1 23.79 -10.66 -16.65
C MET A 1 22.92 -9.84 -15.71
N SER A 2 23.50 -9.28 -14.65
CA SER A 2 22.77 -8.47 -13.68
C SER A 2 22.39 -7.14 -14.34
N LEU A 3 21.10 -6.83 -14.42
CA LEU A 3 20.62 -5.51 -14.82
C LEU A 3 21.21 -4.47 -13.87
N LYS A 4 22.08 -3.58 -14.37
CA LYS A 4 22.53 -2.41 -13.62
C LYS A 4 21.41 -1.37 -13.68
N ILE A 5 20.59 -1.32 -12.63
CA ILE A 5 19.65 -0.20 -12.42
C ILE A 5 20.52 1.02 -12.06
N GLY A 6 20.60 2.00 -12.97
CA GLY A 6 21.57 3.10 -12.92
C GLY A 6 20.97 4.49 -12.65
N GLY A 7 19.73 4.56 -12.17
CA GLY A 7 19.08 5.83 -11.82
C GLY A 7 19.37 6.24 -10.38
N THR A 8 19.69 7.51 -10.16
CA THR A 8 19.69 8.13 -8.83
C THR A 8 18.43 8.97 -8.69
N ILE A 9 17.64 8.72 -7.64
CA ILE A 9 16.47 9.55 -7.30
C ILE A 9 16.90 10.57 -6.25
N GLU A 10 16.55 11.84 -6.46
CA GLU A 10 16.85 12.89 -5.50
C GLU A 10 16.08 12.66 -4.20
N LYS A 11 16.74 12.86 -3.04
CA LYS A 11 16.13 12.72 -1.72
C LYS A 11 16.07 14.07 -1.03
N VAL A 12 14.88 14.50 -0.60
CA VAL A 12 14.64 15.82 -0.02
C VAL A 12 13.85 15.71 1.29
N ASN A 13 14.21 16.53 2.28
CA ASN A 13 13.41 16.69 3.48
C ASN A 13 12.14 17.48 3.17
N GLY A 14 10.97 16.83 3.23
CA GLY A 14 9.69 17.45 2.94
C GLY A 14 9.30 18.55 3.93
N LYS A 15 9.91 18.60 5.12
CA LYS A 15 9.70 19.72 6.07
C LYS A 15 10.39 21.02 5.63
N GLU A 16 11.36 20.93 4.73
CA GLU A 16 12.17 22.06 4.25
C GLU A 16 11.82 22.45 2.81
N LEU A 17 10.79 21.82 2.22
CA LEU A 17 10.39 22.02 0.82
C LEU A 17 9.02 22.71 0.77
N PHE A 18 8.91 23.80 0.03
CA PHE A 18 7.62 24.45 -0.20
C PHE A 18 6.84 23.77 -1.32
N TYR A 19 5.51 23.85 -1.28
CA TYR A 19 4.65 23.27 -2.32
C TYR A 19 5.00 23.81 -3.73
N SER A 20 5.23 25.12 -3.87
CA SER A 20 5.57 25.73 -5.17
C SER A 20 6.88 25.17 -5.73
N GLU A 21 7.89 24.98 -4.88
CA GLU A 21 9.17 24.38 -5.28
C GLU A 21 8.99 22.92 -5.67
N PHE A 22 8.17 22.17 -4.92
CA PHE A 22 7.82 20.79 -5.27
C PHE A 22 7.12 20.71 -6.63
N ALA A 23 6.15 21.59 -6.86
CA ALA A 23 5.37 21.63 -8.09
C ALA A 23 6.24 21.98 -9.31
N GLU A 24 7.08 23.01 -9.19
CA GLU A 24 7.95 23.45 -10.28
C GLU A 24 9.07 22.45 -10.59
N LYS A 25 9.73 21.92 -9.55
CA LYS A 25 10.92 21.08 -9.72
C LYS A 25 10.58 19.63 -10.04
N TYR A 26 9.52 19.08 -9.46
CA TYR A 26 9.21 17.65 -9.56
C TYR A 26 7.93 17.38 -10.35
N LEU A 27 6.82 18.03 -9.98
CA LEU A 27 5.52 17.71 -10.57
C LEU A 27 5.44 18.12 -12.05
N ALA A 28 5.83 19.36 -12.39
CA ALA A 28 5.74 19.89 -13.75
C ALA A 28 6.59 19.10 -14.77
N GLY A 29 7.73 18.57 -14.32
CA GLY A 29 8.65 17.78 -15.13
C GLY A 29 8.44 16.27 -15.03
N ASN A 30 7.43 15.79 -14.27
CA ASN A 30 7.24 14.38 -13.91
C ASN A 30 8.55 13.73 -13.38
N GLN A 31 9.31 14.45 -12.57
CA GLN A 31 10.57 13.97 -12.02
C GLN A 31 10.34 13.24 -10.70
N PRO A 32 10.81 11.99 -10.56
CA PRO A 32 10.69 11.25 -9.32
C PRO A 32 11.56 11.88 -8.21
N VAL A 33 11.02 11.95 -7.00
CA VAL A 33 11.71 12.44 -5.80
C VAL A 33 11.33 11.59 -4.60
N LEU A 34 12.29 11.34 -3.71
CA LEU A 34 12.07 10.71 -2.42
C LEU A 34 11.93 11.78 -1.34
N LEU A 35 10.71 11.95 -0.81
CA LEU A 35 10.44 12.89 0.28
C LEU A 35 10.61 12.19 1.65
N THR A 36 11.30 12.84 2.58
CA THR A 36 11.47 12.35 3.96
C THR A 36 10.94 13.32 5.00
N GLY A 37 10.74 12.85 6.23
CA GLY A 37 10.37 13.71 7.37
C GLY A 37 8.88 14.07 7.41
N LEU A 38 8.03 13.44 6.60
CA LEU A 38 6.60 13.77 6.54
C LEU A 38 5.72 12.85 7.41
N MET A 39 6.32 11.86 8.07
CA MET A 39 5.62 10.71 8.64
C MET A 39 5.69 10.64 10.17
N ASP A 40 6.38 11.58 10.81
CA ASP A 40 6.65 11.57 12.26
C ASP A 40 5.36 11.56 13.09
N ASP A 41 4.31 12.21 12.59
CA ASP A 41 3.04 12.34 13.30
C ASP A 41 2.02 11.25 12.98
N TRP A 42 2.32 10.37 12.02
CA TRP A 42 1.37 9.36 11.55
C TRP A 42 1.08 8.29 12.61
N THR A 43 -0.18 7.89 12.70
CA THR A 43 -0.59 6.77 13.56
C THR A 43 0.07 5.48 13.12
N ALA A 44 0.17 5.27 11.80
CA ALA A 44 0.80 4.11 11.20
C ALA A 44 2.30 4.01 11.51
N SER A 45 3.05 5.11 11.48
CA SER A 45 4.49 5.09 11.83
C SER A 45 4.74 4.74 13.30
N LYS A 46 3.75 4.98 14.17
CA LYS A 46 3.81 4.66 15.61
C LYS A 46 3.36 3.24 15.92
N HIS A 47 2.31 2.76 15.25
CA HIS A 47 1.69 1.47 15.57
C HIS A 47 2.15 0.32 14.67
N TRP A 48 2.37 0.58 13.37
CA TRP A 48 2.70 -0.45 12.37
C TRP A 48 4.19 -0.75 12.31
N VAL A 49 5.03 0.02 13.01
CA VAL A 49 6.48 -0.17 13.09
C VAL A 49 6.86 -0.56 14.51
N SER A 50 7.67 -1.59 14.68
CA SER A 50 8.22 -1.99 15.98
C SER A 50 9.45 -1.15 16.34
N SER A 51 9.88 -1.23 17.61
CA SER A 51 11.03 -0.47 18.12
C SER A 51 12.37 -0.71 17.40
N ASN A 52 12.48 -1.79 16.62
CA ASN A 52 13.63 -2.11 15.79
C ASN A 52 13.49 -1.66 14.32
N GLY A 53 12.45 -0.88 13.98
CA GLY A 53 12.20 -0.40 12.63
C GLY A 53 11.71 -1.47 11.65
N GLN A 54 11.10 -2.55 12.15
CA GLN A 54 10.47 -3.59 11.32
C GLN A 54 8.95 -3.47 11.36
N PRO A 55 8.22 -4.09 10.42
CA PRO A 55 6.76 -4.16 10.51
C PRO A 55 6.31 -4.84 11.82
N ASN A 56 5.42 -4.19 12.56
CA ASN A 56 4.78 -4.72 13.75
C ASN A 56 3.65 -5.69 13.36
N LEU A 57 4.02 -6.85 12.83
CA LEU A 57 3.08 -7.81 12.25
C LEU A 57 2.01 -8.28 13.24
N ILE A 58 2.30 -8.32 14.54
CA ILE A 58 1.33 -8.76 15.57
C ILE A 58 0.21 -7.74 15.76
N PHE A 59 0.44 -6.46 15.45
CA PHE A 59 -0.58 -5.41 15.59
C PHE A 59 -1.78 -5.66 14.67
N PHE A 60 -1.54 -6.06 13.42
CA PHE A 60 -2.55 -6.23 12.40
C PHE A 60 -3.63 -7.27 12.73
N PRO A 61 -3.32 -8.54 13.08
CA PRO A 61 -4.35 -9.52 13.42
C PRO A 61 -5.15 -9.14 14.67
N THR A 62 -4.54 -8.43 15.63
CA THR A 62 -5.23 -7.98 16.84
C THR A 62 -6.29 -6.91 16.55
N HIS A 63 -6.05 -6.00 15.61
CA HIS A 63 -6.92 -4.85 15.36
C HIS A 63 -7.77 -4.99 14.09
N PHE A 64 -7.24 -5.63 13.06
CA PHE A 64 -7.81 -5.70 11.70
C PHE A 64 -7.91 -7.14 11.18
N GLY A 65 -7.79 -8.13 12.06
CA GLY A 65 -7.60 -9.52 11.67
C GLY A 65 -8.74 -10.14 10.85
N LYS A 66 -9.94 -9.56 10.90
CA LYS A 66 -11.12 -10.03 10.17
C LYS A 66 -11.26 -9.43 8.76
N SER A 67 -10.56 -8.35 8.46
CA SER A 67 -10.60 -7.70 7.15
C SER A 67 -10.23 -8.68 6.06
N LYS A 68 -11.02 -8.70 4.99
CA LYS A 68 -10.77 -9.49 3.79
C LYS A 68 -9.92 -8.67 2.84
N VAL A 69 -8.78 -9.23 2.44
CA VAL A 69 -7.76 -8.55 1.66
C VAL A 69 -7.39 -9.38 0.44
N GLN A 70 -7.04 -8.68 -0.64
CA GLN A 70 -6.51 -9.28 -1.85
C GLN A 70 -5.00 -9.48 -1.69
N VAL A 71 -4.55 -10.70 -1.98
CA VAL A 71 -3.16 -11.11 -1.85
C VAL A 71 -2.71 -11.75 -3.14
N ALA A 72 -1.57 -11.31 -3.66
CA ALA A 72 -0.89 -11.91 -4.79
C ALA A 72 0.01 -13.05 -4.31
N ASP A 73 -0.10 -14.19 -4.98
CA ASP A 73 0.80 -15.34 -4.88
C ASP A 73 1.96 -15.09 -5.87
N CYS A 74 3.12 -14.71 -5.33
CA CYS A 74 4.26 -14.26 -6.14
C CYS A 74 4.95 -15.42 -6.90
N ASP A 75 4.71 -16.67 -6.51
CA ASP A 75 5.31 -17.85 -7.13
C ASP A 75 4.41 -18.47 -8.22
N THR A 76 3.12 -18.12 -8.23
CA THR A 76 2.14 -18.63 -9.17
C THR A 76 1.68 -17.53 -10.13
N ARG A 77 2.11 -17.67 -11.39
CA ARG A 77 1.60 -16.84 -12.47
C ARG A 77 0.26 -17.35 -12.98
N GLU A 78 -0.70 -16.44 -13.13
CA GLU A 78 -2.00 -16.70 -13.75
C GLU A 78 -2.18 -15.74 -14.94
N PHE A 79 -2.08 -16.27 -16.16
CA PHE A 79 -1.98 -15.50 -17.40
C PHE A 79 -0.80 -14.50 -17.40
N THR A 80 -1.08 -13.20 -17.54
CA THR A 80 -0.09 -12.13 -17.56
C THR A 80 0.17 -11.50 -16.19
N ASP A 81 -0.55 -11.91 -15.14
CA ASP A 81 -0.46 -11.36 -13.78
C ASP A 81 -0.15 -12.48 -12.76
N GLN A 82 0.06 -12.11 -11.50
CA GLN A 82 0.15 -13.04 -10.38
C GLN A 82 -1.24 -13.52 -9.98
N LYS A 83 -1.34 -14.78 -9.55
CA LYS A 83 -2.59 -15.34 -9.02
C LYS A 83 -3.03 -14.53 -7.81
N ARG A 84 -4.29 -14.09 -7.81
CA ARG A 84 -4.88 -13.35 -6.69
C ARG A 84 -5.78 -14.25 -5.86
N ILE A 85 -5.62 -14.16 -4.55
CA ILE A 85 -6.44 -14.89 -3.58
C ILE A 85 -6.96 -13.91 -2.54
N GLU A 86 -8.21 -14.10 -2.14
CA GLU A 86 -8.76 -13.42 -0.98
C GLU A 86 -8.46 -14.22 0.28
N MET A 87 -7.98 -13.54 1.33
CA MET A 87 -7.87 -14.11 2.67
C MET A 87 -8.09 -13.03 3.72
N SER A 88 -8.22 -13.44 4.98
CA SER A 88 -8.21 -12.49 6.09
C SER A 88 -6.80 -11.97 6.39
N VAL A 89 -6.71 -10.77 6.96
CA VAL A 89 -5.44 -10.22 7.46
C VAL A 89 -4.77 -11.17 8.46
N SER A 90 -5.55 -11.87 9.28
CA SER A 90 -5.00 -12.87 10.22
C SER A 90 -4.33 -14.03 9.49
N GLU A 91 -4.96 -14.56 8.45
CA GLU A 91 -4.40 -15.65 7.63
C GLU A 91 -3.12 -15.19 6.93
N PHE A 92 -3.13 -13.99 6.33
CA PHE A 92 -1.96 -13.40 5.67
C PHE A 92 -0.76 -13.23 6.62
N VAL A 93 -0.99 -12.62 7.79
CA VAL A 93 0.09 -12.41 8.78
C VAL A 93 0.62 -13.73 9.34
N ASN A 94 -0.27 -14.69 9.61
CA ASN A 94 0.15 -16.02 10.06
C ASN A 94 1.01 -16.72 9.00
N HIS A 95 0.67 -16.58 7.72
CA HIS A 95 1.47 -17.08 6.61
C HIS A 95 2.87 -16.43 6.59
N TRP A 96 2.94 -15.10 6.67
CA TRP A 96 4.21 -14.36 6.73
C TRP A 96 5.10 -14.82 7.90
N LEU A 97 4.54 -14.92 9.11
CA LEU A 97 5.27 -15.33 10.30
C LEU A 97 5.76 -16.80 10.26
N GLN A 98 5.10 -17.67 9.51
CA GLN A 98 5.57 -19.04 9.31
C GLN A 98 6.74 -19.09 8.32
N GLY A 99 6.65 -18.33 7.22
CA GLY A 99 7.72 -18.24 6.23
C GLY A 99 9.02 -17.61 6.75
N SER A 100 8.97 -16.80 7.81
CA SER A 100 10.18 -16.22 8.44
C SER A 100 10.89 -17.15 9.43
N LYS A 101 10.22 -18.21 9.92
CA LYS A 101 10.77 -19.17 10.89
C LYS A 101 11.38 -20.39 10.22
N GLU A 102 10.89 -20.75 9.04
CA GLU A 102 11.42 -21.84 8.24
C GLU A 102 12.57 -21.24 7.41
N ASN A 103 13.82 -21.64 7.67
CA ASN A 103 14.93 -21.36 6.73
C ASN A 103 14.42 -21.72 5.32
N HIS A 104 14.60 -20.80 4.37
CA HIS A 104 14.05 -20.76 3.00
C HIS A 104 14.15 -22.05 2.14
N ASP A 105 14.64 -23.16 2.69
CA ASP A 105 14.97 -24.39 1.98
C ASP A 105 14.05 -25.60 2.24
N VAL A 106 13.02 -25.54 3.10
CA VAL A 106 12.29 -26.79 3.48
C VAL A 106 10.76 -26.77 3.36
N ASN A 107 10.12 -25.65 3.06
CA ASN A 107 8.67 -25.67 2.83
C ASN A 107 8.30 -24.72 1.71
N GLY A 108 7.93 -25.27 0.55
CA GLY A 108 7.51 -24.55 -0.65
C GLY A 108 6.18 -23.81 -0.48
N LYS A 109 6.08 -22.95 0.53
CA LYS A 109 4.98 -22.00 0.71
C LYS A 109 5.27 -20.78 -0.14
N SER A 110 4.27 -20.39 -0.94
CA SER A 110 4.41 -19.26 -1.84
C SER A 110 4.73 -17.97 -1.09
N VAL A 111 5.62 -17.13 -1.62
CA VAL A 111 5.74 -15.76 -1.14
C VAL A 111 4.43 -15.01 -1.46
N LEU A 112 3.85 -14.34 -0.46
CA LEU A 112 2.58 -13.63 -0.58
C LEU A 112 2.79 -12.11 -0.46
N TYR A 113 2.00 -11.35 -1.23
CA TYR A 113 2.00 -9.89 -1.22
C TYR A 113 0.58 -9.33 -1.10
N LEU A 114 0.27 -8.69 0.02
CA LEU A 114 -0.99 -7.99 0.22
C LEU A 114 -0.98 -6.67 -0.55
N LYS A 115 -2.00 -6.48 -1.39
CA LYS A 115 -2.10 -5.35 -2.33
C LYS A 115 -3.49 -4.73 -2.31
N ASP A 116 -3.55 -3.44 -2.63
CA ASP A 116 -4.80 -2.71 -2.89
C ASP A 116 -5.77 -2.77 -1.70
N TRP A 117 -5.26 -2.87 -0.47
CA TRP A 117 -6.14 -2.86 0.70
C TRP A 117 -6.63 -1.44 0.95
N HIS A 118 -7.93 -1.22 0.74
CA HIS A 118 -8.65 0.04 0.98
C HIS A 118 -8.81 0.36 2.48
N PHE A 119 -7.69 0.38 3.20
CA PHE A 119 -7.65 0.50 4.67
C PHE A 119 -8.27 1.81 5.16
N VAL A 120 -8.03 2.93 4.46
CA VAL A 120 -8.55 4.24 4.89
C VAL A 120 -10.06 4.28 4.81
N LYS A 121 -10.63 3.68 3.75
CA LYS A 121 -12.08 3.52 3.61
C LYS A 121 -12.66 2.54 4.64
N GLU A 122 -11.99 1.43 4.92
CA GLU A 122 -12.47 0.42 5.87
C GLU A 122 -12.38 0.91 7.34
N TYR A 123 -11.34 1.68 7.67
CA TYR A 123 -11.04 2.18 9.01
C TYR A 123 -10.79 3.69 9.04
N PRO A 124 -11.79 4.52 8.68
CA PRO A 124 -11.61 5.97 8.58
C PRO A 124 -11.24 6.61 9.93
N GLU A 125 -11.81 6.09 11.03
CA GLU A 125 -11.56 6.58 12.39
C GLU A 125 -10.14 6.26 12.90
N TYR A 126 -9.42 5.32 12.28
CA TYR A 126 -8.05 4.99 12.69
C TYR A 126 -7.07 6.09 12.33
N GLN A 127 -7.37 6.88 11.27
CA GLN A 127 -6.52 7.97 10.79
C GLN A 127 -5.05 7.54 10.67
N ALA A 128 -4.80 6.54 9.82
CA ALA A 128 -3.47 5.92 9.67
C ALA A 128 -2.37 6.94 9.35
N TYR A 129 -2.70 7.96 8.57
CA TYR A 129 -1.79 9.00 8.15
C TYR A 129 -2.52 10.33 7.98
N ILE A 130 -1.75 11.41 7.86
CA ILE A 130 -2.22 12.73 7.45
C ILE A 130 -1.67 12.97 6.04
N THR A 131 -2.53 13.33 5.09
CA THR A 131 -2.11 13.63 3.72
C THR A 131 -1.05 14.75 3.72
N PRO A 132 0.18 14.49 3.26
CA PRO A 132 1.20 15.52 3.15
C PRO A 132 0.76 16.66 2.23
N LEU A 133 1.24 17.88 2.52
CA LEU A 133 0.90 19.10 1.76
C LEU A 133 1.06 18.94 0.24
N PHE A 134 2.07 18.20 -0.19
CA PHE A 134 2.37 18.00 -1.62
C PHE A 134 1.31 17.19 -2.37
N PHE A 135 0.42 16.50 -1.64
CA PHE A 135 -0.57 15.57 -2.18
C PHE A 135 -2.01 15.97 -1.83
N THR A 136 -2.23 17.21 -1.38
CA THR A 136 -3.57 17.67 -1.01
C THR A 136 -4.46 18.03 -2.19
N ASP A 137 -3.90 18.22 -3.39
CA ASP A 137 -4.67 18.47 -4.62
C ASP A 137 -5.25 17.18 -5.23
N ASP A 138 -5.70 16.29 -4.36
CA ASP A 138 -6.30 15.00 -4.71
C ASP A 138 -7.80 15.17 -4.93
N TRP A 139 -8.14 15.80 -6.05
CA TRP A 139 -9.53 16.04 -6.45
C TRP A 139 -10.35 14.74 -6.58
N LEU A 140 -9.69 13.62 -6.87
CA LEU A 140 -10.34 12.32 -7.04
C LEU A 140 -10.78 11.75 -5.69
N ASN A 141 -9.87 11.63 -4.71
CA ASN A 141 -10.26 11.20 -3.37
C ASN A 141 -11.16 12.21 -2.68
N LEU A 142 -10.98 13.52 -2.92
CA LEU A 142 -11.91 14.54 -2.44
C LEU A 142 -13.34 14.29 -2.95
N TYR A 143 -13.51 13.96 -4.23
CA TYR A 143 -14.82 13.62 -4.76
C TYR A 143 -15.36 12.33 -4.12
N LEU A 144 -14.54 11.29 -4.07
CA LEU A 144 -14.92 9.97 -3.59
C LEU A 144 -15.23 9.90 -2.09
N ASP A 145 -14.65 10.80 -1.30
CA ASP A 145 -14.98 10.97 0.12
C ASP A 145 -16.38 11.57 0.32
N ASN A 146 -16.91 12.28 -0.68
CA ASN A 146 -18.21 12.95 -0.61
C ASN A 146 -19.32 12.27 -1.44
N TYR A 147 -18.96 11.41 -2.40
CA TYR A 147 -19.88 10.85 -3.38
C TYR A 147 -19.61 9.38 -3.67
N HIS A 148 -20.67 8.59 -3.85
CA HIS A 148 -20.57 7.20 -4.33
C HIS A 148 -20.62 7.17 -5.85
N MET A 149 -19.64 6.49 -6.48
CA MET A 149 -19.54 6.36 -7.94
C MET A 149 -20.71 5.60 -8.58
N HIS A 150 -21.39 4.73 -7.81
CA HIS A 150 -22.49 3.89 -8.29
C HIS A 150 -23.62 3.85 -7.24
N ASP A 151 -24.68 4.63 -7.47
CA ASP A 151 -25.98 4.49 -6.80
C ASP A 151 -26.92 3.60 -7.66
N ASP A 152 -26.38 2.55 -8.27
CA ASP A 152 -27.21 1.62 -9.06
C ASP A 152 -28.07 0.79 -8.09
N LEU A 153 -29.29 1.27 -7.84
CA LEU A 153 -30.32 0.67 -6.99
C LEU A 153 -30.75 -0.75 -7.43
N ASP A 154 -30.30 -1.20 -8.61
CA ASP A 154 -30.68 -2.48 -9.25
C ASP A 154 -29.55 -3.53 -9.30
N ALA A 155 -28.36 -3.24 -8.77
CA ALA A 155 -27.35 -4.27 -8.58
C ALA A 155 -27.67 -5.05 -7.30
N ASP A 156 -28.15 -6.29 -7.46
CA ASP A 156 -28.35 -7.28 -6.40
C ASP A 156 -27.26 -7.15 -5.33
N ARG A 157 -27.69 -6.90 -4.08
CA ARG A 157 -26.89 -6.80 -2.84
C ARG A 157 -26.20 -8.12 -2.45
N VAL A 158 -25.78 -8.93 -3.42
CA VAL A 158 -25.31 -10.31 -3.27
C VAL A 158 -23.79 -10.39 -3.19
N SER A 159 -23.05 -9.34 -3.55
CA SER A 159 -21.71 -9.13 -3.00
C SER A 159 -21.73 -7.88 -2.10
N ASN A 160 -21.30 -8.05 -0.84
CA ASN A 160 -20.70 -6.97 -0.06
C ASN A 160 -19.35 -6.58 -0.72
N ASP A 161 -19.33 -6.41 -2.04
CA ASP A 161 -18.21 -5.78 -2.72
C ASP A 161 -18.18 -4.38 -2.15
N ILE A 162 -17.23 -4.18 -1.25
CA ILE A 162 -16.75 -2.88 -0.84
C ILE A 162 -16.70 -2.09 -2.13
N SER A 163 -17.59 -1.10 -2.26
CA SER A 163 -17.47 -0.07 -3.29
C SER A 163 -16.03 0.42 -3.18
N CYS A 164 -15.11 -0.05 -4.03
CA CYS A 164 -13.67 0.21 -3.94
C CYS A 164 -13.44 1.63 -4.44
N SER A 165 -13.83 2.59 -3.61
CA SER A 165 -14.06 3.94 -4.04
C SER A 165 -12.97 4.89 -3.61
N ASP A 166 -11.87 4.47 -2.99
CA ASP A 166 -10.76 5.37 -2.70
C ASP A 166 -9.45 4.90 -3.31
N TYR A 167 -8.60 5.86 -3.68
CA TYR A 167 -7.28 5.62 -4.26
C TYR A 167 -6.20 5.70 -3.18
N ARG A 168 -6.48 5.09 -2.02
CA ARG A 168 -5.61 5.05 -0.84
C ARG A 168 -5.47 3.61 -0.41
N PHE A 169 -4.29 3.06 -0.63
CA PHE A 169 -4.06 1.62 -0.51
C PHE A 169 -2.96 1.31 0.50
N VAL A 170 -3.16 0.26 1.27
CA VAL A 170 -2.10 -0.37 2.07
C VAL A 170 -1.54 -1.57 1.29
N TYR A 171 -0.22 -1.64 1.27
CA TYR A 171 0.56 -2.73 0.70
C TYR A 171 1.42 -3.35 1.80
N MET A 172 1.51 -4.68 1.82
CA MET A 172 2.35 -5.37 2.79
C MET A 172 2.95 -6.62 2.16
N GLY A 173 4.24 -6.85 2.32
CA GLY A 173 4.88 -8.05 1.80
C GLY A 173 6.21 -8.39 2.45
N ALA A 174 6.49 -9.68 2.57
CA ALA A 174 7.77 -10.16 3.08
C ALA A 174 8.91 -9.81 2.10
N LYS A 175 10.16 -9.82 2.58
CA LYS A 175 11.32 -9.68 1.71
C LYS A 175 11.27 -10.73 0.58
N GLY A 176 11.46 -10.29 -0.66
CA GLY A 176 11.38 -11.15 -1.84
C GLY A 176 9.99 -11.23 -2.47
N SER A 177 8.97 -10.66 -1.84
CA SER A 177 7.68 -10.39 -2.50
C SER A 177 7.83 -9.22 -3.46
N SER A 178 7.16 -9.31 -4.59
CA SER A 178 7.16 -8.26 -5.62
C SER A 178 5.91 -8.35 -6.45
N MET A 179 5.51 -7.22 -7.02
CA MET A 179 4.52 -7.21 -8.09
C MET A 179 5.21 -7.16 -9.44
N ASP A 180 4.56 -7.72 -10.46
CA ASP A 180 4.98 -7.48 -11.84
C ASP A 180 4.90 -5.98 -12.16
N ALA A 181 5.90 -5.47 -12.87
CA ALA A 181 6.04 -4.06 -13.16
C ALA A 181 4.81 -3.55 -13.94
N THR A 182 4.01 -2.71 -13.27
CA THR A 182 2.84 -2.06 -13.88
C THR A 182 3.14 -0.58 -14.03
N ILE A 183 3.14 -0.07 -15.27
CA ILE A 183 3.18 1.37 -15.52
C ILE A 183 1.75 1.89 -15.33
N SER A 184 1.45 2.44 -14.16
CA SER A 184 0.25 3.26 -13.97
C SER A 184 0.58 4.69 -14.41
N SER A 185 -0.21 5.24 -15.33
CA SER A 185 -0.13 6.64 -15.76
C SER A 185 -0.70 7.63 -14.73
N VAL A 186 -1.09 7.13 -13.56
CA VAL A 186 -1.52 7.93 -12.42
C VAL A 186 -0.29 8.23 -11.59
N VAL A 187 -0.09 9.48 -11.18
CA VAL A 187 0.93 9.86 -10.20
C VAL A 187 0.62 9.10 -8.90
N GLY A 188 1.23 7.94 -8.74
CA GLY A 188 1.10 7.09 -7.57
C GLY A 188 2.23 7.42 -6.60
N TYR A 189 1.87 7.74 -5.37
CA TYR A 189 2.84 7.92 -4.30
C TYR A 189 2.93 6.60 -3.53
N ILE A 190 4.09 5.96 -3.57
CA ILE A 190 4.41 4.85 -2.68
C ILE A 190 5.00 5.47 -1.43
N ILE A 191 4.29 5.33 -0.31
CA ILE A 191 4.76 5.81 0.99
C ILE A 191 5.16 4.58 1.81
N GLU A 192 6.48 4.38 1.91
CA GLU A 192 7.06 3.31 2.73
C GLU A 192 7.19 3.79 4.18
N ILE A 193 6.56 3.06 5.10
CA ILE A 193 6.60 3.30 6.56
C ILE A 193 7.69 2.43 7.19
#